data_AF-A0A1X2D6K3-F1
#
_entry.id   AF-A0A1X2D6K3-F1
#
_cell.length_a   1.000
_cell.length_b   1.000
_cell.length_c   1.000
_cell.angle_alpha   90.00
_cell.angle_beta   90.00
_cell.angle_gamma   90.00
#
_symmetry.space_group_name_H-M   'P 1'
#
loop_
_entity.id
_entity.type
_entity.pdbx_description
1 polymer ?
#
loop_
_entity_poly.entity_id
_entity_poly.type
_entity_poly.pdbx_seq_one_letter_code
_entity_poly.pdbx_strand_id
1 'polypeptide(L)'
;MHVGYNTNSLADHPLGDALALIAGEGYAAVALTIGYPHVRPFDSDLGSQLRTLRALLDTYGLKAAIETGARFLLDPRNKHTPSLVDIAGEPRVEFMRRAIDIADDIGATCVSLWSGYAAGHSDPGSTRELLLSRLARVVDYADRKAVTLAFEPEPGMFIETVAQAREVCRALDDPPRLGITLDVGHCVMTEPTGAAGAIVELGDRLVNVHLDDMTPLKHEHLEFGDGNLDLGAVMDALRNSGFDGIASVELPRHSHDAPNVVRRSMWAISLARLPIAARSWIETAAAEIRRSPDKIVELFPGATRGVAGSSSATLLAREKLFATLVAEISDATAAALIEKLYRWGDTDERLAVLRGLGISALDGRLGPSACTAGVALVEDALRCNDPRLVAAALGGFGAQFLAQHVWRHGVMKLVFMEVPLRAVYGLRNRVDAELGRMANDYVNERCAAGRSVSDDVAMLQRLTSAETEVAK
;
A
#
# COMPACT_ATOMS: atom_id res chain seq x y z
N MET A 1 9.04 1.17 -12.51
CA MET A 1 7.82 0.67 -11.84
C MET A 1 7.20 1.73 -10.96
N HIS A 2 5.88 1.71 -10.84
CA HIS A 2 5.09 2.49 -9.88
C HIS A 2 4.53 1.55 -8.81
N VAL A 3 4.89 1.80 -7.54
CA VAL A 3 4.32 1.03 -6.43
C VAL A 3 2.90 1.55 -6.17
N GLY A 4 1.93 0.65 -6.19
CA GLY A 4 0.53 0.96 -5.97
C GLY A 4 -0.11 0.14 -4.86
N TYR A 5 -1.39 0.40 -4.62
CA TYR A 5 -2.20 -0.33 -3.65
C TYR A 5 -3.58 -0.58 -4.24
N ASN A 6 -4.11 -1.79 -4.06
CA ASN A 6 -5.41 -2.19 -4.60
C ASN A 6 -6.53 -1.71 -3.67
N THR A 7 -7.54 -1.08 -4.25
CA THR A 7 -8.71 -0.59 -3.50
C THR A 7 -9.63 -1.71 -3.00
N ASN A 8 -9.40 -2.98 -3.40
CA ASN A 8 -10.18 -4.13 -2.95
C ASN A 8 -10.11 -4.37 -1.42
N SER A 9 -9.05 -3.90 -0.76
CA SER A 9 -8.90 -3.93 0.70
C SER A 9 -9.33 -2.63 1.37
N LEU A 10 -9.87 -1.66 0.62
CA LEU A 10 -10.37 -0.38 1.11
C LEU A 10 -11.88 -0.24 0.87
N ALA A 11 -12.58 -1.38 0.69
CA ALA A 11 -14.00 -1.42 0.35
C ALA A 11 -14.95 -0.85 1.43
N ASP A 12 -14.45 -0.58 2.64
CA ASP A 12 -15.19 0.07 3.72
C ASP A 12 -14.93 1.59 3.80
N HIS A 13 -14.18 2.15 2.85
CA HIS A 13 -13.86 3.58 2.77
C HIS A 13 -14.53 4.22 1.54
N PRO A 14 -14.99 5.48 1.64
CA PRO A 14 -15.28 6.28 0.45
C PRO A 14 -14.03 6.44 -0.42
N LEU A 15 -14.21 6.52 -1.74
CA LEU A 15 -13.10 6.59 -2.70
C LEU A 15 -12.08 7.72 -2.37
N GLY A 16 -12.57 8.89 -1.96
CA GLY A 16 -11.70 10.01 -1.61
C GLY A 16 -10.77 9.73 -0.43
N ASP A 17 -11.29 9.06 0.61
CA ASP A 17 -10.51 8.68 1.79
C ASP A 17 -9.56 7.51 1.46
N ALA A 18 -10.01 6.54 0.66
CA ALA A 18 -9.17 5.45 0.18
C ALA A 18 -7.94 5.97 -0.59
N LEU A 19 -8.13 6.88 -1.55
CA LEU A 19 -7.04 7.48 -2.31
C LEU A 19 -6.13 8.35 -1.44
N ALA A 20 -6.70 9.06 -0.45
CA ALA A 20 -5.91 9.85 0.49
C ALA A 20 -5.01 8.97 1.38
N LEU A 21 -5.50 7.82 1.85
CA LEU A 21 -4.71 6.85 2.61
C LEU A 21 -3.55 6.30 1.76
N ILE A 22 -3.83 5.90 0.52
CA ILE A 22 -2.83 5.40 -0.42
C ILE A 22 -1.75 6.47 -0.68
N ALA A 23 -2.15 7.70 -1.04
CA ALA A 23 -1.21 8.77 -1.31
C ALA A 23 -0.41 9.19 -0.07
N GLY A 24 -1.04 9.19 1.11
CA GLY A 24 -0.43 9.59 2.38
C GLY A 24 0.74 8.70 2.81
N GLU A 25 0.70 7.41 2.45
CA GLU A 25 1.80 6.46 2.73
C GLU A 25 2.87 6.43 1.61
N GLY A 26 2.73 7.26 0.57
CA GLY A 26 3.75 7.42 -0.47
C GLY A 26 3.63 6.48 -1.66
N TYR A 27 2.48 5.82 -1.84
CA TYR A 27 2.19 5.08 -3.07
C TYR A 27 2.06 6.06 -4.25
N ALA A 28 2.51 5.62 -5.43
CA ALA A 28 2.48 6.42 -6.67
C ALA A 28 1.39 5.97 -7.65
N ALA A 29 0.65 4.90 -7.31
CA ALA A 29 -0.38 4.32 -8.14
C ALA A 29 -1.51 3.70 -7.30
N VAL A 30 -2.63 3.45 -7.95
CA VAL A 30 -3.78 2.73 -7.40
C VAL A 30 -4.22 1.64 -8.39
N ALA A 31 -4.45 0.43 -7.88
CA ALA A 31 -5.19 -0.58 -8.62
C ALA A 31 -6.66 -0.45 -8.23
N LEU A 32 -7.43 0.21 -9.10
CA LEU A 32 -8.81 0.59 -8.83
C LEU A 32 -9.76 -0.55 -9.20
N THR A 33 -10.32 -1.20 -8.19
CA THR A 33 -11.42 -2.15 -8.37
C THR A 33 -12.68 -1.39 -8.72
N ILE A 34 -13.10 -1.48 -9.99
CA ILE A 34 -14.35 -0.89 -10.43
C ILE A 34 -15.52 -1.80 -10.01
N GLY A 35 -16.51 -1.19 -9.36
CA GLY A 35 -17.60 -1.83 -8.65
C GLY A 35 -17.82 -1.15 -7.30
N TYR A 36 -18.42 -1.88 -6.36
CA TYR A 36 -18.69 -1.36 -5.02
C TYR A 36 -17.41 -1.31 -4.16
N PRO A 37 -17.23 -0.26 -3.32
CA PRO A 37 -18.08 0.93 -3.17
C PRO A 37 -17.69 2.10 -4.11
N HIS A 38 -16.62 1.95 -4.89
CA HIS A 38 -15.89 3.07 -5.51
C HIS A 38 -16.53 3.61 -6.80
N VAL A 39 -16.34 2.92 -7.93
CA VAL A 39 -16.83 3.36 -9.25
C VAL A 39 -17.85 2.36 -9.73
N ARG A 40 -19.12 2.77 -9.84
CA ARG A 40 -20.21 1.88 -10.22
C ARG A 40 -20.43 1.94 -11.75
N PRO A 41 -19.95 0.93 -12.50
CA PRO A 41 -19.78 1.03 -13.96
C PRO A 41 -21.10 1.06 -14.74
N PHE A 42 -22.23 0.71 -14.10
CA PHE A 42 -23.55 0.64 -14.73
C PHE A 42 -24.50 1.74 -14.27
N ASP A 43 -24.04 2.64 -13.39
CA ASP A 43 -24.86 3.75 -12.91
C ASP A 43 -25.01 4.84 -13.99
N SER A 44 -26.15 5.52 -13.97
CA SER A 44 -26.44 6.62 -14.90
C SER A 44 -25.54 7.85 -14.70
N ASP A 45 -24.96 8.01 -13.51
CA ASP A 45 -24.08 9.12 -13.16
C ASP A 45 -22.57 8.79 -13.30
N LEU A 46 -22.21 7.67 -13.95
CA LEU A 46 -20.82 7.24 -14.15
C LEU A 46 -19.90 8.38 -14.61
N GLY A 47 -20.32 9.19 -15.58
CA GLY A 47 -19.51 10.31 -16.07
C GLY A 47 -19.17 11.35 -14.99
N SER A 48 -20.04 11.53 -13.99
CA SER A 48 -19.73 12.37 -12.82
C SER A 48 -18.76 11.68 -11.87
N GLN A 49 -18.92 10.38 -11.64
CA GLN A 49 -17.99 9.59 -10.83
C GLN A 49 -16.57 9.65 -11.41
N LEU A 50 -16.42 9.48 -12.73
CA LEU A 50 -15.13 9.51 -13.41
C LEU A 50 -14.46 10.90 -13.36
N ARG A 51 -15.23 12.00 -13.46
CA ARG A 51 -14.69 13.36 -13.28
C ARG A 51 -14.12 13.55 -11.87
N THR A 52 -14.85 13.11 -10.86
CA THR A 52 -14.38 13.17 -9.46
C THR A 52 -13.14 12.32 -9.26
N LEU A 53 -13.15 11.07 -9.76
CA LEU A 53 -11.99 10.17 -9.70
C LEU A 53 -10.76 10.81 -10.36
N ARG A 54 -10.88 11.35 -11.56
CA ARG A 54 -9.77 11.99 -12.28
C ARG A 54 -9.20 13.17 -11.50
N ALA A 55 -10.06 14.04 -10.96
CA ALA A 55 -9.62 15.15 -10.12
C ALA A 55 -8.85 14.68 -8.88
N LEU A 56 -9.26 13.58 -8.25
CA LEU A 56 -8.56 12.99 -7.11
C LEU A 56 -7.21 12.36 -7.52
N LEU A 57 -7.16 11.61 -8.64
CA LEU A 57 -5.92 11.05 -9.17
C LEU A 57 -4.91 12.15 -9.50
N ASP A 58 -5.36 13.23 -10.15
CA ASP A 58 -4.52 14.40 -10.47
C ASP A 58 -4.04 15.11 -9.19
N THR A 59 -4.93 15.29 -8.21
CA THR A 59 -4.61 15.93 -6.92
C THR A 59 -3.52 15.17 -6.16
N TYR A 60 -3.57 13.84 -6.18
CA TYR A 60 -2.62 12.98 -5.47
C TYR A 60 -1.45 12.51 -6.34
N GLY A 61 -1.44 12.82 -7.64
CA GLY A 61 -0.41 12.35 -8.58
C GLY A 61 -0.38 10.83 -8.77
N LEU A 62 -1.53 10.16 -8.64
CA LEU A 62 -1.64 8.69 -8.71
C LEU A 62 -1.89 8.22 -10.14
N LYS A 63 -1.08 7.27 -10.62
CA LYS A 63 -1.44 6.46 -11.80
C LYS A 63 -2.51 5.42 -11.44
N ALA A 64 -3.30 4.96 -12.41
CA ALA A 64 -4.34 3.96 -12.18
C ALA A 64 -4.18 2.73 -13.07
N ALA A 65 -4.36 1.53 -12.50
CA ALA A 65 -4.77 0.33 -13.21
C ALA A 65 -6.24 0.04 -12.88
N ILE A 66 -6.99 -0.57 -13.81
CA ILE A 66 -8.37 -0.99 -13.56
C ILE A 66 -8.39 -2.48 -13.21
N GLU A 67 -8.99 -2.80 -12.07
CA GLU A 67 -9.21 -4.16 -11.60
C GLU A 67 -10.68 -4.54 -11.76
N THR A 68 -10.93 -5.72 -12.34
CA THR A 68 -12.29 -6.17 -12.66
C THR A 68 -12.82 -7.25 -11.70
N GLY A 69 -12.17 -7.37 -10.54
CA GLY A 69 -12.44 -8.36 -9.49
C GLY A 69 -13.51 -7.98 -8.46
N ALA A 70 -14.37 -6.98 -8.71
CA ALA A 70 -15.45 -6.63 -7.79
C ALA A 70 -16.37 -7.82 -7.51
N ARG A 71 -16.56 -8.14 -6.22
CA ARG A 71 -17.43 -9.25 -5.80
C ARG A 71 -18.89 -8.87 -6.06
N PHE A 72 -19.63 -9.82 -6.62
CA PHE A 72 -21.08 -9.72 -6.84
C PHE A 72 -21.57 -8.59 -7.76
N LEU A 73 -20.66 -7.98 -8.56
CA LEU A 73 -21.03 -6.88 -9.45
C LEU A 73 -22.03 -7.29 -10.53
N LEU A 74 -21.85 -8.47 -11.12
CA LEU A 74 -22.71 -8.99 -12.19
C LEU A 74 -23.78 -9.95 -11.68
N ASP A 75 -23.53 -10.62 -10.55
CA ASP A 75 -24.48 -11.53 -9.90
C ASP A 75 -24.44 -11.31 -8.38
N PRO A 76 -25.56 -10.90 -7.74
CA PRO A 76 -25.62 -10.66 -6.31
C PRO A 76 -25.46 -11.93 -5.44
N ARG A 77 -25.56 -13.13 -6.02
CA ARG A 77 -25.51 -14.41 -5.31
C ARG A 77 -24.19 -15.16 -5.51
N ASN A 78 -23.62 -15.06 -6.70
CA ASN A 78 -22.43 -15.81 -7.07
C ASN A 78 -21.25 -14.86 -7.27
N LYS A 79 -20.23 -14.99 -6.41
CA LYS A 79 -19.01 -14.18 -6.48
C LYS A 79 -18.39 -14.34 -7.87
N HIS A 80 -18.09 -13.23 -8.53
CA HIS A 80 -17.32 -13.19 -9.78
C HIS A 80 -18.02 -13.81 -11.02
N THR A 81 -19.21 -14.38 -10.87
CA THR A 81 -20.00 -14.93 -11.98
C THR A 81 -20.87 -13.85 -12.66
N PRO A 82 -21.11 -13.94 -13.97
CA PRO A 82 -20.45 -14.84 -14.92
C PRO A 82 -19.01 -14.40 -15.25
N SER A 83 -18.21 -15.35 -15.69
CA SER A 83 -16.83 -15.24 -16.15
C SER A 83 -16.72 -15.45 -17.67
N LEU A 84 -15.50 -15.37 -18.21
CA LEU A 84 -15.27 -15.59 -19.64
C LEU A 84 -15.44 -17.06 -20.05
N VAL A 85 -15.32 -18.00 -19.10
CA VAL A 85 -15.47 -19.43 -19.34
C VAL A 85 -16.90 -19.94 -19.12
N ASP A 86 -17.77 -19.17 -18.48
CA ASP A 86 -19.15 -19.58 -18.21
C ASP A 86 -20.01 -19.63 -19.48
N ILE A 87 -20.96 -20.56 -19.56
CA ILE A 87 -21.89 -20.65 -20.71
C ILE A 87 -22.63 -19.31 -20.91
N ALA A 88 -23.10 -18.69 -19.84
CA ALA A 88 -23.75 -17.38 -19.84
C ALA A 88 -22.78 -16.20 -19.65
N GLY A 89 -21.61 -16.25 -20.32
CA GLY A 89 -20.50 -15.29 -20.14
C GLY A 89 -20.64 -13.93 -20.84
N GLU A 90 -21.70 -13.66 -21.61
CA GLU A 90 -21.84 -12.37 -22.33
C GLU A 90 -21.86 -11.13 -21.41
N PRO A 91 -22.51 -11.13 -20.23
CA PRO A 91 -22.43 -10.00 -19.30
C PRO A 91 -21.00 -9.67 -18.86
N ARG A 92 -20.11 -10.67 -18.79
CA ARG A 92 -18.69 -10.44 -18.50
C ARG A 92 -18.01 -9.70 -19.65
N VAL A 93 -18.29 -10.06 -20.90
CA VAL A 93 -17.75 -9.37 -22.09
C VAL A 93 -18.21 -7.91 -22.13
N GLU A 94 -19.48 -7.65 -21.83
CA GLU A 94 -20.05 -6.30 -21.73
C GLU A 94 -19.37 -5.49 -20.62
N PHE A 95 -19.15 -6.12 -19.47
CA PHE A 95 -18.41 -5.49 -18.37
C PHE A 95 -16.96 -5.19 -18.75
N MET A 96 -16.25 -6.08 -19.45
CA MET A 96 -14.89 -5.80 -19.93
C MET A 96 -14.84 -4.61 -20.88
N ARG A 97 -15.81 -4.50 -21.81
CA ARG A 97 -15.91 -3.32 -22.70
C ARG A 97 -16.12 -2.04 -21.90
N ARG A 98 -16.98 -2.08 -20.88
CA ARG A 98 -17.20 -0.95 -19.98
C ARG A 98 -15.94 -0.59 -19.18
N ALA A 99 -15.20 -1.59 -18.71
CA ALA A 99 -13.93 -1.39 -18.02
C ALA A 99 -12.88 -0.73 -18.92
N ILE A 100 -12.82 -1.13 -20.20
CA ILE A 100 -11.97 -0.51 -21.22
C ILE A 100 -12.37 0.95 -21.47
N ASP A 101 -13.66 1.26 -21.58
CA ASP A 101 -14.13 2.64 -21.73
C ASP A 101 -13.76 3.50 -20.51
N ILE A 102 -13.90 2.95 -19.30
CA ILE A 102 -13.49 3.64 -18.07
C ILE A 102 -11.98 3.87 -18.04
N ALA A 103 -11.19 2.87 -18.45
CA ALA A 103 -9.73 2.98 -18.52
C ALA A 103 -9.29 4.09 -19.49
N ASP A 104 -9.90 4.16 -20.67
CA ASP A 104 -9.68 5.22 -21.67
C ASP A 104 -10.01 6.61 -21.08
N ASP A 105 -11.18 6.77 -20.45
CA ASP A 105 -11.65 8.03 -19.88
C ASP A 105 -10.74 8.61 -18.78
N ILE A 106 -10.13 7.73 -17.97
CA ILE A 106 -9.25 8.13 -16.85
C ILE A 106 -7.75 8.02 -17.17
N GLY A 107 -7.39 7.50 -18.35
CA GLY A 107 -5.99 7.26 -18.73
C GLY A 107 -5.31 6.17 -17.90
N ALA A 108 -6.02 5.10 -17.58
CA ALA A 108 -5.46 3.96 -16.85
C ALA A 108 -4.40 3.22 -17.68
N THR A 109 -3.40 2.64 -17.01
CA THR A 109 -2.29 1.94 -17.67
C THR A 109 -2.71 0.62 -18.29
N CYS A 110 -3.68 -0.07 -17.66
CA CYS A 110 -4.23 -1.32 -18.14
C CYS A 110 -5.59 -1.65 -17.51
N VAL A 111 -6.28 -2.64 -18.08
CA VAL A 111 -7.41 -3.34 -17.47
C VAL A 111 -6.98 -4.78 -17.16
N SER A 112 -6.97 -5.15 -15.89
CA SER A 112 -6.68 -6.51 -15.42
C SER A 112 -7.94 -7.39 -15.47
N LEU A 113 -7.78 -8.63 -15.94
CA LEU A 113 -8.86 -9.61 -16.12
C LEU A 113 -8.34 -11.05 -16.03
N TRP A 114 -9.22 -12.00 -15.74
CA TRP A 114 -8.89 -13.42 -15.55
C TRP A 114 -9.89 -14.34 -16.30
N SER A 115 -9.59 -15.63 -16.44
CA SER A 115 -10.45 -16.58 -17.18
C SER A 115 -11.77 -16.89 -16.48
N GLY A 116 -11.68 -17.20 -15.18
CA GLY A 116 -12.74 -17.70 -14.33
C GLY A 116 -12.54 -19.17 -14.03
N TYR A 117 -13.30 -19.67 -13.05
CA TYR A 117 -13.33 -21.08 -12.70
C TYR A 117 -14.10 -21.86 -13.76
N ALA A 118 -13.53 -22.97 -14.23
CA ALA A 118 -14.27 -23.92 -15.04
C ALA A 118 -15.33 -24.59 -14.15
N ALA A 119 -16.60 -24.21 -14.27
CA ALA A 119 -17.68 -24.94 -13.63
C ALA A 119 -17.71 -26.38 -14.16
N GLY A 120 -17.90 -27.37 -13.29
CA GLY A 120 -17.70 -28.82 -13.54
C GLY A 120 -18.63 -29.50 -14.56
N HIS A 121 -19.18 -28.77 -15.54
CA HIS A 121 -20.18 -29.26 -16.49
C HIS A 121 -19.80 -29.12 -17.97
N SER A 122 -18.68 -28.46 -18.31
CA SER A 122 -18.18 -28.35 -19.68
C SER A 122 -16.87 -29.11 -19.87
N ASP A 123 -16.70 -29.76 -21.02
CA ASP A 123 -15.41 -30.34 -21.37
C ASP A 123 -14.35 -29.21 -21.53
N PRO A 124 -13.06 -29.50 -21.26
CA PRO A 124 -12.01 -28.48 -21.35
C PRO A 124 -11.87 -27.83 -22.73
N GLY A 125 -12.21 -28.56 -23.81
CA GLY A 125 -12.15 -28.04 -25.18
C GLY A 125 -13.19 -26.93 -25.39
N SER A 126 -14.45 -27.21 -25.09
CA SER A 126 -15.52 -26.21 -25.15
C SER A 126 -15.24 -25.01 -24.24
N THR A 127 -14.71 -25.25 -23.04
CA THR A 127 -14.33 -24.18 -22.10
C THR A 127 -13.25 -23.26 -22.68
N ARG A 128 -12.25 -23.85 -23.35
CA ARG A 128 -11.20 -23.12 -24.06
C ARG A 128 -11.75 -22.32 -25.24
N GLU A 129 -12.65 -22.90 -26.03
CA GLU A 129 -13.29 -22.21 -27.16
C GLU A 129 -14.11 -20.99 -26.70
N LEU A 130 -14.86 -21.13 -25.60
CA LEU A 130 -15.60 -20.03 -24.98
C LEU A 130 -14.67 -18.90 -24.53
N LEU A 131 -13.58 -19.22 -23.84
CA LEU A 131 -12.57 -18.25 -23.41
C LEU A 131 -11.98 -17.50 -24.60
N LEU A 132 -11.44 -18.22 -25.59
CA LEU A 132 -10.74 -17.62 -26.72
C LEU A 132 -11.67 -16.76 -27.58
N SER A 133 -12.87 -17.26 -27.88
CA SER A 133 -13.86 -16.52 -28.68
C SER A 133 -14.26 -15.18 -28.02
N ARG A 134 -14.47 -15.19 -26.70
CA ARG A 134 -14.84 -13.97 -25.95
C ARG A 134 -13.66 -13.05 -25.74
N LEU A 135 -12.49 -13.58 -25.37
CA LEU A 135 -11.29 -12.78 -25.16
C LEU A 135 -10.86 -12.10 -26.47
N ALA A 136 -10.95 -12.77 -27.62
CA ALA A 136 -10.69 -12.15 -28.93
C ALA A 136 -11.56 -10.90 -29.17
N ARG A 137 -12.85 -10.95 -28.83
CA ARG A 137 -13.77 -9.80 -28.95
C ARG A 137 -13.43 -8.66 -27.98
N VAL A 138 -12.90 -8.98 -26.80
CA VAL A 138 -12.47 -8.00 -25.80
C VAL A 138 -11.15 -7.35 -26.23
N VAL A 139 -10.19 -8.14 -26.71
CA VAL A 139 -8.92 -7.66 -27.28
C VAL A 139 -9.14 -6.72 -28.46
N ASP A 140 -9.96 -7.13 -29.44
CA ASP A 140 -10.30 -6.30 -30.60
C ASP A 140 -10.97 -4.96 -30.20
N TYR A 141 -11.75 -4.95 -29.11
CA TYR A 141 -12.30 -3.70 -28.57
C TYR A 141 -11.23 -2.84 -27.90
N ALA A 142 -10.34 -3.44 -27.10
CA ALA A 142 -9.23 -2.76 -26.44
C ALA A 142 -8.25 -2.15 -27.46
N ASP A 143 -7.96 -2.86 -28.55
CA ASP A 143 -7.13 -2.37 -29.65
C ASP A 143 -7.70 -1.11 -30.31
N ARG A 144 -9.01 -1.10 -30.61
CA ARG A 144 -9.69 0.10 -31.13
C ARG A 144 -9.66 1.29 -30.17
N LYS A 145 -9.63 1.02 -28.86
CA LYS A 145 -9.57 2.02 -27.79
C LYS A 145 -8.13 2.39 -27.40
N ALA A 146 -7.14 1.74 -27.99
CA ALA A 146 -5.74 1.87 -27.59
C ALA A 146 -5.46 1.59 -26.10
N VAL A 147 -6.26 0.72 -25.48
CA VAL A 147 -6.14 0.33 -24.06
C VAL A 147 -5.42 -1.01 -23.96
N THR A 148 -4.49 -1.13 -23.02
CA THR A 148 -3.79 -2.40 -22.73
C THR A 148 -4.62 -3.27 -21.79
N LEU A 149 -4.73 -4.55 -22.12
CA LEU A 149 -5.28 -5.60 -21.26
C LEU A 149 -4.15 -6.35 -20.57
N ALA A 150 -4.41 -6.79 -19.33
CA ALA A 150 -3.47 -7.53 -18.52
C ALA A 150 -4.14 -8.81 -18.02
N PHE A 151 -3.89 -9.93 -18.68
CA PHE A 151 -4.54 -11.20 -18.37
C PHE A 151 -3.82 -11.90 -17.22
N GLU A 152 -4.56 -12.25 -16.17
CA GLU A 152 -4.04 -12.82 -14.94
C GLU A 152 -4.29 -14.34 -14.88
N PRO A 153 -3.23 -15.17 -14.75
CA PRO A 153 -3.38 -16.54 -14.32
C PRO A 153 -3.63 -16.62 -12.79
N GLU A 154 -4.61 -17.42 -12.37
CA GLU A 154 -5.04 -17.50 -10.97
C GLU A 154 -5.21 -18.97 -10.52
N PRO A 155 -4.69 -19.37 -9.33
CA PRO A 155 -4.84 -20.72 -8.80
C PRO A 155 -6.30 -21.21 -8.79
N GLY A 156 -6.53 -22.39 -9.35
CA GLY A 156 -7.85 -23.01 -9.45
C GLY A 156 -8.77 -22.47 -10.55
N MET A 157 -8.40 -21.40 -11.25
CA MET A 157 -9.13 -20.95 -12.45
C MET A 157 -8.82 -21.83 -13.67
N PHE A 158 -9.49 -21.61 -14.79
CA PHE A 158 -9.21 -22.37 -16.03
C PHE A 158 -7.79 -22.12 -16.57
N ILE A 159 -7.26 -20.91 -16.34
CA ILE A 159 -5.87 -20.55 -16.63
C ILE A 159 -5.18 -20.23 -15.29
N GLU A 160 -4.29 -21.12 -14.86
CA GLU A 160 -3.67 -21.11 -13.54
C GLU A 160 -2.21 -20.67 -13.55
N THR A 161 -1.50 -20.92 -14.66
CA THR A 161 -0.05 -20.68 -14.75
C THR A 161 0.32 -19.67 -15.82
N VAL A 162 1.49 -19.06 -15.67
CA VAL A 162 2.12 -18.18 -16.66
C VAL A 162 2.25 -18.88 -18.02
N ALA A 163 2.62 -20.17 -18.02
CA ALA A 163 2.74 -20.95 -19.24
C ALA A 163 1.40 -21.04 -20.00
N GLN A 164 0.30 -21.32 -19.29
CA GLN A 164 -1.04 -21.38 -19.88
C GLN A 164 -1.52 -20.00 -20.37
N ALA A 165 -1.25 -18.92 -19.62
CA ALA A 165 -1.59 -17.57 -20.05
C ALA A 165 -0.85 -17.17 -21.34
N ARG A 166 0.42 -17.58 -21.51
CA ARG A 166 1.18 -17.39 -22.75
C ARG A 166 0.61 -18.22 -23.90
N GLU A 167 0.12 -19.43 -23.65
CA GLU A 167 -0.59 -20.23 -24.66
C GLU A 167 -1.88 -19.57 -25.12
N VAL A 168 -2.62 -18.91 -24.23
CA VAL A 168 -3.79 -18.09 -24.59
C VAL A 168 -3.38 -16.93 -25.48
N CYS A 169 -2.31 -16.21 -25.15
CA CYS A 169 -1.81 -15.11 -25.98
C CYS A 169 -1.43 -15.60 -27.39
N ARG A 170 -0.67 -16.69 -27.50
CA ARG A 170 -0.29 -17.30 -28.79
C ARG A 170 -1.50 -17.76 -29.60
N ALA A 171 -2.52 -18.32 -28.94
CA ALA A 171 -3.75 -18.77 -29.60
C ALA A 171 -4.59 -17.62 -30.17
N LEU A 172 -4.30 -16.38 -29.76
CA LEU A 172 -4.90 -15.15 -30.28
C LEU A 172 -3.92 -14.38 -31.20
N ASP A 173 -2.88 -15.04 -31.69
CA ASP A 173 -1.83 -14.46 -32.54
C ASP A 173 -1.05 -13.32 -31.86
N ASP A 174 -0.78 -13.46 -30.56
CA ASP A 174 0.12 -12.59 -29.78
C ASP A 174 -0.22 -11.08 -29.84
N PRO A 175 -1.48 -10.67 -29.55
CA PRO A 175 -1.93 -9.29 -29.73
C PRO A 175 -1.05 -8.28 -28.98
N PRO A 176 -0.70 -7.13 -29.58
CA PRO A 176 0.25 -6.18 -28.98
C PRO A 176 -0.24 -5.55 -27.67
N ARG A 177 -1.56 -5.48 -27.46
CA ARG A 177 -2.17 -4.91 -26.25
C ARG A 177 -2.71 -5.96 -25.28
N LEU A 178 -2.39 -7.24 -25.47
CA LEU A 178 -2.67 -8.29 -24.51
C LEU A 178 -1.37 -8.66 -23.78
N GLY A 179 -1.18 -8.08 -22.60
CA GLY A 179 -0.12 -8.45 -21.66
C GLY A 179 -0.63 -9.34 -20.54
N ILE A 180 0.21 -9.53 -19.54
CA ILE A 180 -0.04 -10.36 -18.35
C ILE A 180 -0.01 -9.50 -17.08
N THR A 181 -1.01 -9.71 -16.21
CA THR A 181 -0.90 -9.36 -14.79
C THR A 181 -0.26 -10.55 -14.09
N LEU A 182 0.84 -10.33 -13.37
CA LEU A 182 1.43 -11.37 -12.53
C LEU A 182 1.14 -11.07 -11.06
N ASP A 183 0.33 -11.91 -10.44
CA ASP A 183 0.28 -11.99 -8.98
C ASP A 183 1.45 -12.83 -8.48
N VAL A 184 2.33 -12.21 -7.70
CA VAL A 184 3.57 -12.88 -7.23
C VAL A 184 3.31 -13.87 -6.09
N GLY A 185 2.20 -13.73 -5.36
CA GLY A 185 1.79 -14.70 -4.35
C GLY A 185 1.28 -15.97 -4.99
N HIS A 186 0.52 -15.87 -6.09
CA HIS A 186 0.09 -17.03 -6.88
C HIS A 186 1.28 -17.89 -7.33
N CYS A 187 2.42 -17.27 -7.67
CA CYS A 187 3.63 -17.97 -8.07
C CYS A 187 4.19 -18.92 -7.00
N VAL A 188 3.91 -18.67 -5.71
CA VAL A 188 4.31 -19.58 -4.62
C VAL A 188 3.64 -20.96 -4.78
N MET A 189 2.43 -20.99 -5.35
CA MET A 189 1.64 -22.21 -5.55
C MET A 189 1.84 -22.81 -6.95
N THR A 190 1.98 -21.96 -7.97
CA THR A 190 1.78 -22.35 -9.37
C THR A 190 3.06 -22.37 -10.20
N GLU A 191 4.10 -21.63 -9.81
CA GLU A 191 5.29 -21.41 -10.64
C GLU A 191 6.54 -22.08 -10.03
N PRO A 192 7.07 -23.17 -10.63
CA PRO A 192 8.24 -23.88 -10.10
C PRO A 192 9.51 -23.03 -9.97
N THR A 193 9.64 -21.98 -10.77
CA THR A 193 10.77 -21.04 -10.73
C THR A 193 10.52 -19.85 -9.80
N GLY A 194 9.35 -19.81 -9.14
CA GLY A 194 8.89 -18.71 -8.29
C GLY A 194 8.63 -17.42 -9.07
N ALA A 195 8.20 -16.39 -8.35
CA ALA A 195 7.84 -15.10 -8.93
C ALA A 195 8.99 -14.43 -9.69
N ALA A 196 10.23 -14.49 -9.18
CA ALA A 196 11.39 -13.91 -9.86
C ALA A 196 11.66 -14.58 -11.22
N GLY A 197 11.49 -15.90 -11.31
CA GLY A 197 11.60 -16.64 -12.57
C GLY A 197 10.48 -16.28 -13.55
N ALA A 198 9.24 -16.22 -13.07
CA ALA A 198 8.08 -15.81 -13.86
C ALA A 198 8.22 -14.39 -14.44
N ILE A 199 8.74 -13.43 -13.65
CA ILE A 199 9.02 -12.06 -14.12
C ILE A 199 9.99 -12.06 -15.30
N VAL A 200 11.07 -12.86 -15.20
CA VAL A 200 12.07 -12.97 -16.28
C VAL A 200 11.48 -13.68 -17.50
N GLU A 201 10.66 -14.72 -17.30
CA GLU A 201 10.01 -15.44 -18.40
C GLU A 201 9.04 -14.54 -19.18
N LEU A 202 8.27 -13.70 -18.49
CA LEU A 202 7.28 -12.82 -19.11
C LEU A 202 7.92 -11.67 -19.90
N GLY A 203 9.02 -11.10 -19.41
CA GLY A 203 9.70 -9.97 -20.07
C GLY A 203 8.73 -8.84 -20.42
N ASP A 204 8.75 -8.41 -21.68
CA ASP A 204 7.89 -7.32 -22.19
C ASP A 204 6.37 -7.62 -22.15
N ARG A 205 5.97 -8.88 -21.90
CA ARG A 205 4.57 -9.23 -21.71
C ARG A 205 4.05 -8.91 -20.31
N LEU A 206 4.93 -8.69 -19.33
CA LEU A 206 4.52 -8.30 -17.98
C LEU A 206 4.11 -6.82 -17.96
N VAL A 207 2.81 -6.54 -17.79
CA VAL A 207 2.28 -5.17 -17.85
C VAL A 207 1.76 -4.66 -16.50
N ASN A 208 1.39 -5.57 -15.60
CA ASN A 208 0.86 -5.26 -14.27
C ASN A 208 1.31 -6.34 -13.28
N VAL A 209 1.46 -5.98 -12.01
CA VAL A 209 1.88 -6.90 -10.95
C VAL A 209 0.99 -6.71 -9.73
N HIS A 210 0.47 -7.80 -9.19
CA HIS A 210 -0.15 -7.81 -7.86
C HIS A 210 0.87 -8.32 -6.84
N LEU A 211 0.94 -7.63 -5.70
CA LEU A 211 1.88 -7.91 -4.63
C LEU A 211 1.14 -8.34 -3.37
N ASP A 212 1.33 -9.58 -2.98
CA ASP A 212 0.94 -10.11 -1.68
C ASP A 212 1.89 -11.24 -1.30
N ASP A 213 1.67 -11.83 -0.14
CA ASP A 213 2.34 -13.05 0.27
C ASP A 213 1.36 -14.22 0.25
N MET A 214 1.88 -15.44 0.15
CA MET A 214 1.05 -16.64 0.07
C MET A 214 1.80 -17.85 0.60
N THR A 215 1.06 -18.88 1.00
CA THR A 215 1.63 -20.20 1.35
C THR A 215 1.41 -21.18 0.18
N PRO A 216 2.24 -22.22 0.03
CA PRO A 216 2.04 -23.22 -1.04
C PRO A 216 0.79 -24.09 -0.83
N LEU A 217 0.10 -23.99 0.32
CA LEU A 217 -0.96 -24.91 0.72
C LEU A 217 -2.37 -24.39 0.43
N LYS A 218 -2.55 -23.07 0.33
CA LYS A 218 -3.86 -22.44 0.25
C LYS A 218 -3.76 -21.14 -0.52
N HIS A 219 -4.69 -20.97 -1.47
CA HIS A 219 -4.90 -19.71 -2.18
C HIS A 219 -5.54 -18.69 -1.23
N GLU A 220 -4.67 -17.93 -0.57
CA GLU A 220 -5.01 -16.89 0.38
C GLU A 220 -3.95 -15.79 0.33
N HIS A 221 -4.36 -14.58 -0.03
CA HIS A 221 -3.51 -13.40 -0.05
C HIS A 221 -3.23 -12.97 1.39
N LEU A 222 -1.96 -12.95 1.77
CA LEU A 222 -1.45 -12.63 3.12
C LEU A 222 -0.59 -11.37 3.09
N GLU A 223 -0.48 -10.70 4.24
CA GLU A 223 0.49 -9.61 4.39
C GLU A 223 1.94 -10.12 4.24
N PHE A 224 2.84 -9.24 3.80
CA PHE A 224 4.24 -9.61 3.60
C PHE A 224 4.92 -10.09 4.88
N GLY A 225 5.52 -11.28 4.81
CA GLY A 225 6.18 -11.93 5.93
C GLY A 225 5.33 -12.99 6.64
N ASP A 226 4.05 -13.11 6.30
CA ASP A 226 3.17 -14.17 6.80
C ASP A 226 3.08 -15.39 5.87
N GLY A 227 3.67 -15.30 4.66
CA GLY A 227 3.75 -16.40 3.71
C GLY A 227 5.19 -16.83 3.39
N ASN A 228 5.41 -17.25 2.14
CA ASN A 228 6.67 -17.82 1.66
C ASN A 228 7.31 -17.03 0.49
N LEU A 229 6.75 -15.88 0.11
CA LEU A 229 7.30 -15.06 -0.95
C LEU A 229 8.61 -14.38 -0.53
N ASP A 230 9.65 -14.49 -1.36
CA ASP A 230 10.82 -13.60 -1.28
C ASP A 230 10.52 -12.28 -1.98
N LEU A 231 9.90 -11.34 -1.25
CA LEU A 231 9.56 -10.01 -1.77
C LEU A 231 10.80 -9.25 -2.26
N GLY A 232 11.97 -9.47 -1.63
CA GLY A 232 13.21 -8.81 -2.05
C GLY A 232 13.70 -9.30 -3.42
N ALA A 233 13.64 -10.62 -3.66
CA ALA A 233 13.94 -11.21 -4.97
C ALA A 233 12.95 -10.74 -6.05
N VAL A 234 11.66 -10.60 -5.71
CA VAL A 234 10.66 -10.00 -6.62
C VAL A 234 11.03 -8.57 -7.00
N MET A 235 11.32 -7.71 -6.01
CA MET A 235 11.69 -6.31 -6.26
C MET A 235 12.97 -6.17 -7.08
N ASP A 236 13.94 -7.08 -6.87
CA ASP A 236 15.15 -7.16 -7.68
C ASP A 236 14.86 -7.61 -9.11
N ALA A 237 14.03 -8.63 -9.31
CA ALA A 237 13.64 -9.12 -10.63
C ALA A 237 12.90 -8.06 -11.45
N LEU A 238 11.92 -7.36 -10.86
CA LEU A 238 11.17 -6.27 -11.51
C LEU A 238 12.11 -5.13 -11.91
N ARG A 239 13.06 -4.75 -11.05
CA ARG A 239 14.03 -3.71 -11.36
C ARG A 239 14.95 -4.13 -12.50
N ASN A 240 15.45 -5.37 -12.47
CA ASN A 240 16.42 -5.87 -13.44
C ASN A 240 15.78 -6.15 -14.81
N SER A 241 14.49 -6.49 -14.87
CA SER A 241 13.74 -6.62 -16.13
C SER A 241 13.39 -5.27 -16.76
N GLY A 242 13.55 -4.16 -16.03
CA GLY A 242 13.17 -2.84 -16.51
C GLY A 242 11.67 -2.55 -16.40
N PHE A 243 10.92 -3.33 -15.61
CA PHE A 243 9.48 -3.17 -15.46
C PHE A 243 9.11 -1.72 -15.07
N ASP A 244 8.29 -1.08 -15.92
CA ASP A 244 7.85 0.31 -15.73
C ASP A 244 6.37 0.45 -15.35
N GLY A 245 5.61 -0.65 -15.36
CA GLY A 245 4.20 -0.72 -15.00
C GLY A 245 3.90 -0.55 -13.50
N ILE A 246 2.67 -0.88 -13.11
CA ILE A 246 2.19 -0.80 -11.73
C ILE A 246 2.44 -2.14 -11.02
N ALA A 247 3.04 -2.08 -9.84
CA ALA A 247 3.12 -3.20 -8.90
C ALA A 247 2.31 -2.83 -7.65
N SER A 248 1.10 -3.36 -7.54
CA SER A 248 0.11 -2.96 -6.54
C SER A 248 -0.14 -4.02 -5.49
N VAL A 249 -0.19 -3.63 -4.22
CA VAL A 249 -0.53 -4.54 -3.11
C VAL A 249 -1.98 -5.03 -3.22
N GLU A 250 -2.22 -6.34 -3.15
CA GLU A 250 -3.54 -6.96 -3.31
C GLU A 250 -3.96 -7.77 -2.07
N LEU A 251 -4.85 -7.22 -1.23
CA LEU A 251 -5.21 -7.85 0.04
C LEU A 251 -6.73 -7.84 0.30
N PRO A 252 -7.54 -8.53 -0.52
CA PRO A 252 -9.01 -8.38 -0.58
C PRO A 252 -9.78 -8.88 0.66
N ARG A 253 -9.08 -9.31 1.71
CA ARG A 253 -9.67 -9.77 3.00
C ARG A 253 -9.18 -8.96 4.20
N HIS A 254 -8.47 -7.86 3.97
CA HIS A 254 -7.82 -7.06 5.01
C HIS A 254 -8.51 -5.71 5.27
N SER A 255 -9.74 -5.50 4.79
CA SER A 255 -10.47 -4.23 4.97
C SER A 255 -10.66 -3.81 6.43
N HIS A 256 -10.73 -4.78 7.34
CA HIS A 256 -10.92 -4.54 8.76
C HIS A 256 -9.76 -3.75 9.43
N ASP A 257 -8.56 -3.78 8.86
CA ASP A 257 -7.37 -3.06 9.35
C ASP A 257 -6.69 -2.23 8.24
N ALA A 258 -7.44 -1.88 7.19
CA ALA A 258 -6.88 -1.34 5.95
C ALA A 258 -5.89 -0.17 6.13
N PRO A 259 -6.15 0.86 6.97
CA PRO A 259 -5.21 1.98 7.12
C PRO A 259 -3.83 1.56 7.65
N ASN A 260 -3.76 0.50 8.46
CA ASN A 260 -2.50 0.01 9.01
C ASN A 260 -1.83 -0.97 8.05
N VAL A 261 -2.61 -1.83 7.37
CA VAL A 261 -2.12 -2.73 6.32
C VAL A 261 -1.44 -1.93 5.20
N VAL A 262 -2.08 -0.87 4.68
CA VAL A 262 -1.50 0.03 3.65
C VAL A 262 -0.09 0.50 4.05
N ARG A 263 0.11 0.84 5.32
CA ARG A 263 1.40 1.30 5.85
C ARG A 263 2.42 0.19 6.00
N ARG A 264 2.02 -0.94 6.62
CA ARG A 264 2.90 -2.11 6.79
C ARG A 264 3.40 -2.62 5.45
N SER A 265 2.53 -2.66 4.45
CA SER A 265 2.89 -3.05 3.08
C SER A 265 3.92 -2.10 2.45
N MET A 266 3.77 -0.79 2.59
CA MET A 266 4.76 0.17 2.05
C MET A 266 6.11 0.05 2.77
N TRP A 267 6.09 -0.15 4.09
CA TRP A 267 7.32 -0.36 4.86
C TRP A 267 8.05 -1.63 4.43
N ALA A 268 7.33 -2.75 4.26
CA ALA A 268 7.88 -4.00 3.75
C ALA A 268 8.46 -3.86 2.33
N ILE A 269 7.74 -3.18 1.43
CA ILE A 269 8.24 -2.89 0.06
C ILE A 269 9.49 -2.00 0.11
N SER A 270 9.52 -1.00 0.99
CA SER A 270 10.67 -0.11 1.15
C SER A 270 11.92 -0.88 1.60
N LEU A 271 11.77 -1.83 2.53
CA LEU A 271 12.85 -2.73 2.94
C LEU A 271 13.26 -3.69 1.80
N ALA A 272 12.29 -4.27 1.10
CA ALA A 272 12.54 -5.21 0.01
C ALA A 272 13.27 -4.58 -1.18
N ARG A 273 13.10 -3.27 -1.40
CA ARG A 273 13.80 -2.50 -2.44
C ARG A 273 15.24 -2.11 -2.08
N LEU A 274 15.68 -2.36 -0.85
CA LEU A 274 17.08 -2.17 -0.50
C LEU A 274 17.98 -3.14 -1.28
N PRO A 275 19.22 -2.75 -1.61
CA PRO A 275 20.18 -3.65 -2.24
C PRO A 275 20.33 -4.95 -1.46
N ILE A 276 20.54 -6.07 -2.15
CA ILE A 276 20.66 -7.39 -1.52
C ILE A 276 21.69 -7.42 -0.38
N ALA A 277 22.84 -6.74 -0.54
CA ALA A 277 23.86 -6.63 0.50
C ALA A 277 23.33 -5.96 1.79
N ALA A 278 22.51 -4.92 1.65
CA ALA A 278 21.88 -4.26 2.79
C ALA A 278 20.85 -5.16 3.46
N ARG A 279 20.00 -5.86 2.68
CA ARG A 279 19.02 -6.81 3.21
C ARG A 279 19.70 -7.95 3.98
N SER A 280 20.76 -8.54 3.41
CA SER A 280 21.56 -9.58 4.09
C SER A 280 22.25 -9.08 5.36
N TRP A 281 22.74 -7.83 5.36
CA TRP A 281 23.29 -7.22 6.59
C TRP A 281 22.21 -7.08 7.66
N ILE A 282 21.02 -6.57 7.31
CA ILE A 282 19.88 -6.42 8.23
C ILE A 282 19.49 -7.77 8.82
N GLU A 283 19.38 -8.82 8.00
CA GLU A 283 19.03 -10.18 8.46
C GLU A 283 20.08 -10.73 9.44
N THR A 284 21.36 -10.55 9.12
CA THR A 284 22.47 -10.98 9.98
C THR A 284 22.45 -10.24 11.32
N ALA A 285 22.29 -8.91 11.28
CA ALA A 285 22.20 -8.07 12.47
C ALA A 285 20.96 -8.42 13.32
N ALA A 286 19.81 -8.67 12.70
CA ALA A 286 18.62 -9.14 13.39
C ALA A 286 18.87 -10.48 14.10
N ALA A 287 19.52 -11.44 13.44
CA ALA A 287 19.89 -12.71 14.05
C ALA A 287 20.91 -12.57 15.20
N GLU A 288 21.77 -11.55 15.19
CA GLU A 288 22.62 -11.21 16.33
C GLU A 288 21.83 -10.63 17.51
N ILE A 289 20.90 -9.71 17.25
CA ILE A 289 20.03 -9.12 18.29
C ILE A 289 19.23 -10.20 19.01
N ARG A 290 18.68 -11.18 18.28
CA ARG A 290 17.97 -12.33 18.86
C ARG A 290 18.81 -13.11 19.86
N ARG A 291 20.09 -13.32 19.53
CA ARG A 291 21.03 -14.09 20.37
C ARG A 291 21.58 -13.25 21.52
N SER A 292 21.73 -11.95 21.32
CA SER A 292 22.37 -11.04 22.28
C SER A 292 21.79 -9.63 22.11
N PRO A 293 20.69 -9.29 22.80
CA PRO A 293 19.96 -8.04 22.59
C PRO A 293 20.81 -6.78 22.73
N ASP A 294 21.78 -6.78 23.64
CA ASP A 294 22.70 -5.65 23.86
C ASP A 294 23.53 -5.29 22.62
N LYS A 295 23.70 -6.22 21.66
CA LYS A 295 24.37 -5.93 20.38
C LYS A 295 23.68 -4.84 19.57
N ILE A 296 22.40 -4.56 19.80
CA ILE A 296 21.73 -3.45 19.13
C ILE A 296 22.42 -2.10 19.37
N VAL A 297 23.06 -1.90 20.54
CA VAL A 297 23.78 -0.65 20.86
C VAL A 297 24.99 -0.45 19.93
N GLU A 298 25.56 -1.53 19.37
CA GLU A 298 26.63 -1.49 18.38
C GLU A 298 26.09 -1.51 16.94
N LEU A 299 25.11 -2.35 16.66
CA LEU A 299 24.57 -2.59 15.32
C LEU A 299 23.74 -1.41 14.80
N PHE A 300 23.00 -0.73 15.68
CA PHE A 300 22.16 0.41 15.32
C PHE A 300 22.97 1.59 14.77
N PRO A 301 24.04 2.07 15.44
CA PRO A 301 24.98 3.02 14.81
C PRO A 301 25.79 2.38 13.67
N GLY A 302 26.07 1.08 13.75
CA GLY A 302 26.78 0.31 12.73
C GLY A 302 26.07 0.27 11.37
N ALA A 303 24.75 0.50 11.32
CA ALA A 303 23.93 0.48 10.10
C ALA A 303 24.45 1.42 9.01
N THR A 304 25.05 2.56 9.37
CA THR A 304 25.66 3.51 8.41
C THR A 304 26.74 2.84 7.58
N ARG A 305 27.54 1.95 8.18
CA ARG A 305 28.59 1.19 7.49
C ARG A 305 28.07 -0.10 6.88
N GLY A 306 27.18 -0.80 7.60
CA GLY A 306 26.67 -2.12 7.21
C GLY A 306 25.79 -2.11 5.97
N VAL A 307 24.99 -1.06 5.78
CA VAL A 307 24.11 -0.89 4.61
C VAL A 307 24.87 -0.26 3.43
N ALA A 308 25.91 0.54 3.72
CA ALA A 308 26.68 1.30 2.73
C ALA A 308 25.80 2.05 1.70
N GLY A 309 24.70 2.64 2.17
CA GLY A 309 23.65 3.23 1.35
C GLY A 309 23.33 4.69 1.72
N SER A 310 22.22 5.21 1.18
CA SER A 310 21.73 6.55 1.51
C SER A 310 21.30 6.63 2.98
N SER A 311 21.17 7.85 3.50
CA SER A 311 20.62 8.09 4.85
C SER A 311 19.24 7.45 5.05
N SER A 312 18.40 7.45 4.01
CA SER A 312 17.10 6.77 4.01
C SER A 312 17.23 5.25 4.14
N ALA A 313 18.22 4.63 3.48
CA ALA A 313 18.45 3.20 3.57
C ALA A 313 18.94 2.80 4.97
N THR A 314 19.84 3.59 5.55
CA THR A 314 20.31 3.41 6.93
C THR A 314 19.16 3.56 7.93
N LEU A 315 18.27 4.53 7.73
CA LEU A 315 17.08 4.73 8.56
C LEU A 315 16.14 3.52 8.53
N LEU A 316 15.82 3.00 7.34
CA LEU A 316 15.00 1.78 7.19
C LEU A 316 15.65 0.56 7.87
N ALA A 317 16.97 0.40 7.74
CA ALA A 317 17.68 -0.69 8.40
C ALA A 317 17.55 -0.60 9.93
N ARG A 318 17.75 0.60 10.49
CA ARG A 318 17.58 0.85 11.93
C ARG A 318 16.14 0.58 12.40
N GLU A 319 15.14 1.01 11.63
CA GLU A 319 13.72 0.70 11.90
C GLU A 319 13.47 -0.82 11.96
N LYS A 320 14.06 -1.60 11.03
CA LYS A 320 13.94 -3.05 11.05
C LYS A 320 14.63 -3.69 12.27
N LEU A 321 15.83 -3.23 12.64
CA LEU A 321 16.50 -3.71 13.85
C LEU A 321 15.70 -3.39 15.12
N PHE A 322 15.08 -2.20 15.18
CA PHE A 322 14.19 -1.82 16.25
C PHE A 322 12.96 -2.74 16.33
N ALA A 323 12.30 -2.99 15.20
CA ALA A 323 11.15 -3.88 15.13
C ALA A 323 11.51 -5.32 15.57
N THR A 324 12.68 -5.82 15.19
CA THR A 324 13.20 -7.11 15.67
C THR A 324 13.42 -7.11 17.19
N LEU A 325 14.02 -6.05 17.75
CA LEU A 325 14.20 -5.94 19.21
C LEU A 325 12.87 -6.05 19.94
N VAL A 326 11.86 -5.31 19.51
CA VAL A 326 10.55 -5.27 20.18
C VAL A 326 9.79 -6.59 20.01
N ALA A 327 9.84 -7.19 18.83
CA ALA A 327 9.07 -8.39 18.53
C ALA A 327 9.61 -9.65 19.21
N GLU A 328 10.92 -9.70 19.49
CA GLU A 328 11.59 -10.97 19.83
C GLU A 328 12.23 -10.97 21.21
N ILE A 329 12.37 -9.81 21.86
CA ILE A 329 13.00 -9.66 23.17
C ILE A 329 11.94 -9.28 24.22
N SER A 330 12.18 -9.65 25.48
CA SER A 330 11.27 -9.29 26.58
C SER A 330 11.08 -7.77 26.68
N ASP A 331 9.84 -7.35 26.89
CA ASP A 331 9.42 -5.95 26.92
C ASP A 331 10.28 -5.06 27.84
N ALA A 332 10.58 -5.52 29.07
CA ALA A 332 11.42 -4.78 30.01
C ALA A 332 12.85 -4.56 29.50
N THR A 333 13.42 -5.57 28.83
CA THR A 333 14.78 -5.48 28.27
C THR A 333 14.78 -4.59 27.01
N ALA A 334 13.79 -4.76 26.14
CA ALA A 334 13.61 -3.93 24.96
C ALA A 334 13.44 -2.45 25.36
N ALA A 335 12.60 -2.14 26.34
CA ALA A 335 12.40 -0.78 26.84
C ALA A 335 13.70 -0.10 27.28
N ALA A 336 14.53 -0.79 28.07
CA ALA A 336 15.80 -0.26 28.53
C ALA A 336 16.79 -0.01 27.37
N LEU A 337 16.78 -0.86 26.34
CA LEU A 337 17.60 -0.68 25.14
C LEU A 337 17.08 0.46 24.25
N ILE A 338 15.77 0.58 24.07
CA ILE A 338 15.13 1.68 23.33
C ILE A 338 15.51 3.03 23.93
N GLU A 339 15.45 3.17 25.26
CA GLU A 339 15.89 4.41 25.93
C GLU A 339 17.36 4.71 25.69
N LYS A 340 18.24 3.70 25.75
CA LYS A 340 19.68 3.88 25.47
C LYS A 340 19.90 4.35 24.04
N LEU A 341 19.27 3.71 23.05
CA LEU A 341 19.40 4.06 21.64
C LEU A 341 18.99 5.52 21.38
N TYR A 342 17.91 5.99 22.01
CA TYR A 342 17.47 7.37 21.83
C TYR A 342 18.33 8.38 22.60
N ARG A 343 18.64 8.12 23.88
CA ARG A 343 19.35 9.10 24.73
C ARG A 343 20.79 9.34 24.29
N TRP A 344 21.44 8.33 23.74
CA TRP A 344 22.85 8.37 23.33
C TRP A 344 23.02 8.43 21.81
N GLY A 345 21.92 8.38 21.06
CA GLY A 345 21.95 8.40 19.61
C GLY A 345 22.05 9.79 19.02
N ASP A 346 22.58 9.87 17.80
CA ASP A 346 22.51 11.06 16.96
C ASP A 346 21.06 11.36 16.51
N THR A 347 20.86 12.45 15.78
CA THR A 347 19.52 12.85 15.32
C THR A 347 18.84 11.81 14.42
N ASP A 348 19.58 11.14 13.54
CA ASP A 348 19.01 10.14 12.64
C ASP A 348 18.71 8.82 13.38
N GLU A 349 19.48 8.51 14.42
CA GLU A 349 19.23 7.39 15.33
C GLU A 349 17.99 7.62 16.19
N ARG A 350 17.84 8.83 16.74
CA ARG A 350 16.63 9.24 17.46
C ARG A 350 15.41 9.19 16.55
N LEU A 351 15.54 9.67 15.32
CA LEU A 351 14.48 9.59 14.32
C LEU A 351 14.09 8.13 14.04
N ALA A 352 15.08 7.24 13.89
CA ALA A 352 14.84 5.81 13.70
C ALA A 352 14.11 5.16 14.87
N VAL A 353 14.44 5.53 16.11
CA VAL A 353 13.71 5.05 17.31
C VAL A 353 12.25 5.50 17.29
N LEU A 354 11.99 6.79 17.00
CA LEU A 354 10.61 7.31 16.96
C LEU A 354 9.76 6.65 15.86
N ARG A 355 10.35 6.42 14.68
CA ARG A 355 9.68 5.70 13.57
C ARG A 355 9.49 4.23 13.90
N GLY A 356 10.47 3.59 14.52
CA GLY A 356 10.38 2.22 15.03
C GLY A 356 9.25 2.03 16.03
N LEU A 357 9.08 2.96 16.99
CA LEU A 357 7.93 2.99 17.90
C LEU A 357 6.60 3.05 17.14
N GLY A 358 6.52 3.91 16.11
CA GLY A 358 5.34 3.99 15.23
C GLY A 358 5.02 2.66 14.57
N ILE A 359 6.01 2.00 13.96
CA ILE A 359 5.83 0.71 13.28
C ILE A 359 5.42 -0.38 14.27
N SER A 360 6.13 -0.53 15.39
CA SER A 360 5.84 -1.60 16.36
C SER A 360 4.53 -1.40 17.12
N ALA A 361 4.01 -0.17 17.23
CA ALA A 361 2.66 0.09 17.75
C ALA A 361 1.58 -0.46 16.82
N LEU A 362 1.76 -0.31 15.51
CA LEU A 362 0.81 -0.78 14.49
C LEU A 362 0.68 -2.29 14.45
N ASP A 363 1.77 -3.00 14.73
CA ASP A 363 1.78 -4.45 14.80
C ASP A 363 1.23 -5.00 16.13
N GLY A 364 0.86 -4.12 17.07
CA GLY A 364 0.46 -4.51 18.42
C GLY A 364 1.57 -5.18 19.24
N ARG A 365 2.84 -5.00 18.84
CA ARG A 365 4.00 -5.70 19.43
C ARG A 365 4.65 -4.95 20.59
N LEU A 366 4.31 -3.68 20.80
CA LEU A 366 4.86 -2.90 21.91
C LEU A 366 4.21 -3.31 23.24
N GLY A 367 5.03 -3.81 24.17
CA GLY A 367 4.60 -4.09 25.53
C GLY A 367 4.51 -2.83 26.41
N PRO A 368 3.94 -2.94 27.63
CA PRO A 368 3.68 -1.80 28.50
C PRO A 368 4.91 -0.97 28.89
N SER A 369 6.06 -1.62 29.09
CA SER A 369 7.31 -0.95 29.46
C SER A 369 7.87 -0.17 28.29
N ALA A 370 7.89 -0.78 27.09
CA ALA A 370 8.31 -0.11 25.87
C ALA A 370 7.39 1.05 25.51
N CYS A 371 6.07 0.91 25.71
CA CYS A 371 5.11 2.00 25.57
C CYS A 371 5.39 3.16 26.54
N THR A 372 5.64 2.86 27.81
CA THR A 372 5.94 3.89 28.83
C THR A 372 7.22 4.65 28.48
N ALA A 373 8.28 3.93 28.11
CA ALA A 373 9.52 4.53 27.61
C ALA A 373 9.25 5.38 26.37
N GLY A 374 8.53 4.84 25.38
CA GLY A 374 8.20 5.53 24.13
C GLY A 374 7.47 6.86 24.33
N VAL A 375 6.51 6.93 25.26
CA VAL A 375 5.84 8.20 25.60
C VAL A 375 6.85 9.24 26.07
N ALA A 376 7.75 8.89 26.99
CA ALA A 376 8.77 9.81 27.48
C ALA A 376 9.72 10.29 26.37
N LEU A 377 10.08 9.40 25.43
CA LEU A 377 10.94 9.75 24.28
C LEU A 377 10.24 10.68 23.29
N VAL A 378 8.97 10.42 23.00
CA VAL A 378 8.15 11.27 22.11
C VAL A 378 7.94 12.66 22.71
N GLU A 379 7.65 12.76 24.01
CA GLU A 379 7.57 14.05 24.69
C GLU A 379 8.88 14.83 24.65
N ASP A 380 10.01 14.15 24.79
CA ASP A 380 11.33 14.76 24.64
C ASP A 380 11.57 15.26 23.20
N ALA A 381 11.21 14.47 22.20
CA ALA A 381 11.30 14.86 20.79
C ALA A 381 10.49 16.13 20.49
N LEU A 382 9.30 16.27 21.09
CA LEU A 382 8.47 17.48 20.98
C LEU A 382 9.13 18.73 21.59
N ARG A 383 10.09 18.58 22.52
CA ARG A 383 10.85 19.70 23.08
C ARG A 383 12.02 20.12 22.18
N CYS A 384 12.44 19.28 21.23
CA CYS A 384 13.53 19.55 20.30
C CYS A 384 13.10 20.46 19.13
N ASN A 385 14.05 21.15 18.49
CA ASN A 385 13.78 22.05 17.35
C ASN A 385 14.08 21.42 15.98
N ASP A 386 14.22 20.09 15.90
CA ASP A 386 14.38 19.38 14.61
C ASP A 386 12.99 19.02 14.05
N PRO A 387 12.60 19.52 12.87
CA PRO A 387 11.30 19.24 12.25
C PRO A 387 10.99 17.76 12.07
N ARG A 388 12.01 16.94 11.77
CA ARG A 388 11.84 15.51 11.50
C ARG A 388 11.51 14.76 12.79
N LEU A 389 12.16 15.11 13.90
CA LEU A 389 11.87 14.51 15.20
C LEU A 389 10.47 14.90 15.70
N VAL A 390 10.09 16.16 15.57
CA VAL A 390 8.74 16.63 15.98
C VAL A 390 7.66 15.96 15.12
N ALA A 391 7.88 15.82 13.80
CA ALA A 391 6.95 15.14 12.91
C ALA A 391 6.84 13.64 13.26
N ALA A 392 7.96 12.95 13.48
CA ALA A 392 7.95 11.54 13.87
C ALA A 392 7.28 11.32 15.24
N ALA A 393 7.46 12.25 16.18
CA ALA A 393 6.80 12.24 17.49
C ALA A 393 5.27 12.33 17.38
N LEU A 394 4.74 12.99 16.34
CA LEU A 394 3.31 13.10 16.06
C LEU A 394 2.81 12.06 15.05
N GLY A 395 3.65 11.05 14.75
CA GLY A 395 3.26 9.88 13.97
C GLY A 395 2.33 8.94 14.73
N GLY A 396 2.18 7.71 14.23
CA GLY A 396 1.21 6.73 14.74
C GLY A 396 1.28 6.49 16.26
N PHE A 397 2.50 6.33 16.80
CA PHE A 397 2.69 6.14 18.24
C PHE A 397 2.20 7.36 19.04
N GLY A 398 2.60 8.57 18.66
CA GLY A 398 2.18 9.78 19.38
C GLY A 398 0.68 10.00 19.33
N ALA A 399 0.07 9.75 18.16
CA ALA A 399 -1.37 9.82 17.98
C ALA A 399 -2.14 8.78 18.80
N GLN A 400 -1.52 7.68 19.22
CA GLN A 400 -2.17 6.67 20.07
C GLN A 400 -1.92 6.92 21.56
N PHE A 401 -0.70 7.28 21.95
CA PHE A 401 -0.28 7.24 23.36
C PHE A 401 -0.08 8.60 24.02
N LEU A 402 0.07 9.71 23.27
CA LEU A 402 0.21 11.03 23.89
C LEU A 402 -1.09 11.50 24.52
N ALA A 403 -0.97 12.14 25.68
CA ALA A 403 -2.04 12.92 26.26
C ALA A 403 -2.49 14.03 25.30
N GLN A 404 -3.79 14.29 25.23
CA GLN A 404 -4.39 15.22 24.28
C GLN A 404 -3.75 16.62 24.34
N HIS A 405 -3.51 17.14 25.54
CA HIS A 405 -2.84 18.43 25.72
C HIS A 405 -1.45 18.46 25.04
N VAL A 406 -0.59 17.47 25.31
CA VAL A 406 0.76 17.41 24.75
C VAL A 406 0.71 17.28 23.22
N TRP A 407 -0.20 16.45 22.71
CA TRP A 407 -0.39 16.27 21.27
C TRP A 407 -0.80 17.58 20.57
N ARG A 408 -1.78 18.32 21.10
CA ARG A 408 -2.19 19.64 20.54
C ARG A 408 -1.01 20.61 20.44
N HIS A 409 -0.22 20.71 21.50
CA HIS A 409 0.97 21.56 21.51
C HIS A 409 2.01 21.13 20.47
N GLY A 410 2.17 19.82 20.26
CA GLY A 410 3.00 19.30 19.17
C GLY A 410 2.47 19.70 17.79
N VAL A 411 1.17 19.56 17.53
CA VAL A 411 0.55 19.96 16.25
C VAL A 411 0.79 21.44 15.99
N MET A 412 0.53 22.31 16.98
CA MET A 412 0.81 23.74 16.85
C MET A 412 2.30 24.01 16.63
N LYS A 413 3.20 23.22 17.24
CA LYS A 413 4.64 23.33 16.99
C LYS A 413 4.98 23.07 15.51
N LEU A 414 4.40 22.04 14.88
CA LEU A 414 4.60 21.81 13.45
C LEU A 414 4.09 22.98 12.59
N VAL A 415 2.95 23.58 12.95
CA VAL A 415 2.45 24.81 12.32
C VAL A 415 3.48 25.93 12.43
N PHE A 416 4.03 26.18 13.63
CA PHE A 416 5.06 27.21 13.83
C PHE A 416 6.36 26.93 13.06
N MET A 417 6.69 25.66 12.85
CA MET A 417 7.86 25.21 12.11
C MET A 417 7.62 25.11 10.59
N GLU A 418 6.41 25.46 10.12
CA GLU A 418 5.99 25.38 8.72
C GLU A 418 6.13 23.96 8.14
N VAL A 419 5.95 22.95 8.99
CA VAL A 419 5.95 21.53 8.58
C VAL A 419 4.54 21.11 8.20
N PRO A 420 4.35 20.48 7.02
CA PRO A 420 3.02 20.08 6.58
C PRO A 420 2.30 19.15 7.56
N LEU A 421 1.07 19.50 7.93
CA LEU A 421 0.24 18.74 8.88
C LEU A 421 -0.27 17.41 8.32
N ARG A 422 -0.10 17.15 7.02
CA ARG A 422 -0.30 15.81 6.44
C ARG A 422 0.56 14.72 7.09
N ALA A 423 1.65 15.11 7.77
CA ALA A 423 2.50 14.20 8.54
C ALA A 423 1.93 13.85 9.93
N VAL A 424 0.91 14.57 10.41
CA VAL A 424 0.31 14.32 11.73
C VAL A 424 -0.70 13.18 11.63
N TYR A 425 -0.42 12.12 12.38
CA TYR A 425 -1.30 10.96 12.40
C TYR A 425 -2.55 11.19 13.24
N GLY A 426 -3.68 10.65 12.79
CA GLY A 426 -4.95 10.76 13.52
C GLY A 426 -5.46 12.19 13.68
N LEU A 427 -4.95 13.16 12.90
CA LEU A 427 -5.32 14.57 13.03
C LEU A 427 -6.83 14.76 13.03
N ARG A 428 -7.54 14.22 12.02
CA ARG A 428 -9.02 14.31 11.92
C ARG A 428 -9.76 13.66 13.08
N ASN A 429 -9.15 12.70 13.77
CA ASN A 429 -9.79 11.96 14.87
C ASN A 429 -9.51 12.59 16.24
N ARG A 430 -8.46 13.43 16.32
CA ARG A 430 -7.98 14.05 17.56
C ARG A 430 -8.08 15.57 17.54
N VAL A 431 -8.58 16.18 16.47
CA VAL A 431 -8.97 17.59 16.51
C VAL A 431 -10.04 17.79 17.59
N ASP A 432 -10.06 18.98 18.17
CA ASP A 432 -11.11 19.39 19.10
C ASP A 432 -11.20 20.92 19.16
N ALA A 433 -12.19 21.41 19.91
CA ALA A 433 -12.45 22.84 20.07
C ALA A 433 -11.23 23.63 20.60
N GLU A 434 -10.40 23.03 21.47
CA GLU A 434 -9.24 23.73 22.03
C GLU A 434 -8.13 23.87 20.99
N LEU A 435 -7.88 22.84 20.19
CA LEU A 435 -6.95 22.95 19.06
C LEU A 435 -7.44 23.99 18.03
N GLY A 436 -8.75 24.04 17.79
CA GLY A 436 -9.36 25.08 16.93
C GLY A 436 -9.16 26.48 17.48
N ARG A 437 -9.32 26.66 18.80
CA ARG A 437 -9.04 27.94 19.49
C ARG A 437 -7.57 28.34 19.32
N MET A 438 -6.63 27.43 19.56
CA MET A 438 -5.19 27.67 19.37
C MET A 438 -4.84 28.06 17.92
N ALA A 439 -5.46 27.39 16.94
CA ALA A 439 -5.28 27.72 15.53
C ALA A 439 -5.81 29.11 15.18
N ASN A 440 -6.98 29.49 15.71
CA ASN A 440 -7.56 30.82 15.53
C ASN A 440 -6.68 31.92 16.14
N ASP A 441 -6.15 31.71 17.35
CA ASP A 441 -5.23 32.65 17.99
C ASP A 441 -3.98 32.87 17.12
N TYR A 442 -3.40 31.80 16.59
CA TYR A 442 -2.26 31.86 15.66
C TYR A 442 -2.59 32.65 14.39
N VAL A 443 -3.73 32.39 13.76
CA VAL A 443 -4.18 33.11 12.56
C VAL A 443 -4.35 34.60 12.84
N ASN A 444 -5.00 34.95 13.95
CA ASN A 444 -5.21 36.33 14.34
C ASN A 444 -3.87 37.06 14.55
N GLU A 445 -2.90 36.41 15.20
CA GLU A 445 -1.55 36.96 15.39
C GLU A 445 -0.81 37.16 14.06
N ARG A 446 -0.87 36.17 13.16
CA ARG A 446 -0.26 36.27 11.82
C ARG A 446 -0.87 37.39 10.99
N CYS A 447 -2.19 37.48 10.95
CA CYS A 447 -2.92 38.52 10.23
C CYS A 447 -2.66 39.91 10.80
N ALA A 448 -2.65 40.06 12.14
CA ALA A 448 -2.30 41.33 12.79
C ALA A 448 -0.88 41.78 12.47
N ALA A 449 0.04 40.84 12.22
CA ALA A 449 1.41 41.10 11.78
C ALA A 449 1.56 41.23 10.25
N GLY A 450 0.46 41.19 9.47
CA GLY A 450 0.50 41.26 8.00
C GLY A 450 1.14 40.04 7.31
N ARG A 451 1.17 38.88 7.98
CA ARG A 451 1.76 37.64 7.47
C ARG A 451 0.70 36.69 6.93
N SER A 452 1.04 35.90 5.91
CA SER A 452 0.16 34.87 5.35
C SER A 452 0.02 33.66 6.30
N VAL A 453 -1.06 32.90 6.09
CA VAL A 453 -1.42 31.67 6.80
C VAL A 453 -1.34 30.50 5.83
N SER A 454 -0.81 29.36 6.28
CA SER A 454 -0.72 28.16 5.43
C SER A 454 -2.08 27.47 5.26
N ASP A 455 -2.23 26.74 4.15
CA ASP A 455 -3.44 25.96 3.87
C ASP A 455 -3.75 24.91 4.96
N ASP A 456 -2.72 24.39 5.61
CA ASP A 456 -2.85 23.43 6.71
C ASP A 456 -3.54 24.03 7.93
N VAL A 457 -3.29 25.30 8.25
CA VAL A 457 -3.97 25.97 9.36
C VAL A 457 -5.43 26.24 9.01
N ALA A 458 -5.70 26.62 7.76
CA ALA A 458 -7.07 26.78 7.27
C ALA A 458 -7.82 25.42 7.25
N MET A 459 -7.14 24.32 6.91
CA MET A 459 -7.68 22.96 7.02
C MET A 459 -8.01 22.64 8.48
N LEU A 460 -7.10 22.94 9.41
CA LEU A 460 -7.30 22.70 10.84
C LEU A 460 -8.53 23.45 11.38
N GLN A 461 -8.70 24.72 11.01
CA GLN A 461 -9.90 25.51 11.37
C GLN A 461 -11.19 24.87 10.83
N ARG A 462 -11.21 24.41 9.57
CA ARG A 462 -12.37 23.74 8.97
C ARG A 462 -12.73 22.45 9.71
N LEU A 463 -11.74 21.62 10.04
CA LEU A 463 -11.96 20.38 10.79
C LEU A 463 -12.61 20.65 12.15
N THR A 464 -12.16 21.69 12.86
CA THR A 464 -12.68 22.03 14.20
C THR A 464 -14.07 22.68 14.17
N SER A 465 -14.40 23.38 13.08
CA SER A 465 -15.74 23.97 12.89
C SER A 465 -16.80 22.90 12.60
N ALA A 466 -16.45 21.86 11.84
CA ALA A 466 -17.34 20.74 11.54
C ALA A 466 -17.73 19.94 12.80
N GLU A 467 -16.80 19.73 13.75
CA GLU A 467 -17.13 19.08 15.03
C GLU A 467 -18.09 19.90 15.90
N THR A 468 -17.96 21.23 15.86
CA THR A 468 -18.81 22.13 16.66
C THR A 468 -20.26 22.14 16.15
N GLU A 469 -20.48 21.86 14.88
CA GLU A 469 -21.83 21.72 14.28
C GLU A 469 -22.45 20.35 14.55
N VAL A 470 -21.67 19.27 14.67
CA VAL A 470 -22.16 17.92 15.02
C VAL A 470 -22.48 17.79 16.51
N ALA A 471 -21.84 18.58 17.37
CA ALA A 471 -22.08 18.62 18.81
C ALA A 471 -23.29 19.51 19.22
N LYS A 472 -23.95 20.18 18.27
CA LYS A 472 -25.18 20.96 18.47
C LYS A 472 -26.38 20.20 17.90
#